data_AF-A0A5J4NA69-F1
#
_entry.id   AF-A0A5J4NA69-F1
#
_cell.length_a   1.000
_cell.length_b   1.000
_cell.length_c   1.000
_cell.angle_alpha   90.00
_cell.angle_beta   90.00
_cell.angle_gamma   90.00
#
_symmetry.space_group_name_H-M   'P 1'
#
loop_
_entity.id
_entity.type
_entity.pdbx_description
1 polymer ?
#
loop_
_entity_poly.entity_id
_entity_poly.type
_entity_poly.pdbx_seq_one_letter_code
_entity_poly.pdbx_strand_id
1 'polypeptide(L)' 'DTCIELGGFCRKLFWGQRCCEKTVCQLTAPFYGHCEKCIPRGGFCLLSSECCDGFCWFFRC' A
#
# COMPACT_ATOMS: atom_id res chain seq x y z
N ASP A 1 -0.59 -6.53 -19.32
CA ASP A 1 -0.66 -5.52 -18.27
C ASP A 1 -0.01 -6.10 -17.01
N THR A 2 1.19 -5.65 -16.65
CA THR A 2 1.99 -6.30 -15.59
C THR A 2 1.71 -5.59 -14.26
N CYS A 3 0.61 -5.96 -13.61
CA CYS A 3 0.29 -5.49 -12.26
C CYS A 3 0.85 -6.46 -11.21
N ILE A 4 1.05 -5.98 -9.99
CA ILE A 4 1.64 -6.78 -8.91
C ILE A 4 0.53 -7.46 -8.11
N GLU A 5 0.58 -8.79 -8.02
CA GLU A 5 -0.40 -9.57 -7.25
C GLU A 5 -0.35 -9.25 -5.76
N LEU A 6 -1.38 -9.67 -5.02
CA LEU A 6 -1.46 -9.53 -3.57
C LEU A 6 -0.24 -10.15 -2.89
N GLY A 7 0.34 -9.45 -1.91
CA GLY A 7 1.59 -9.80 -1.25
C GLY A 7 2.85 -9.54 -2.08
N GLY A 8 2.70 -9.18 -3.36
CA GLY A 8 3.79 -8.88 -4.25
C GLY A 8 4.53 -7.60 -3.83
N PHE A 9 5.83 -7.58 -4.08
CA PHE A 9 6.70 -6.49 -3.68
C PHE A 9 6.44 -5.25 -4.53
N CYS A 10 6.00 -4.16 -3.89
CA CYS A 10 5.78 -2.88 -4.53
C CYS A 10 6.89 -1.91 -4.15
N ARG A 11 7.45 -1.22 -5.15
CA ARG A 11 8.44 -0.17 -4.94
C ARG A 11 7.91 1.17 -5.42
N LYS A 12 8.06 2.22 -4.59
CA LYS A 12 7.67 3.57 -4.96
C LYS A 12 8.74 4.18 -5.87
N LEU A 13 8.76 3.75 -7.13
CA LEU A 13 9.45 4.45 -8.21
C LEU A 13 8.53 5.56 -8.75
N PHE A 14 9.12 6.68 -9.18
CA PHE A 14 8.41 7.81 -9.79
C PHE A 14 7.54 7.41 -11.02
N TRP A 15 7.83 6.27 -11.64
CA TRP A 15 6.96 5.56 -12.58
C TRP A 15 6.39 4.30 -11.91
N GLY A 16 5.18 4.45 -11.34
CA GLY A 16 4.62 3.53 -10.35
C GLY A 16 4.34 2.11 -10.85
N GLN A 17 4.85 1.14 -10.10
CA GLN A 17 4.30 -0.21 -10.08
C GLN A 17 2.90 -0.14 -9.47
N ARG A 18 1.88 -0.57 -10.23
CA ARG A 18 0.51 -0.67 -9.74
C ARG A 18 0.25 -2.09 -9.28
N CYS A 19 -0.25 -2.21 -8.06
CA CYS A 19 -0.81 -3.46 -7.58
C CYS A 19 -2.05 -3.82 -8.43
N CYS A 20 -2.27 -5.12 -8.71
CA CYS A 20 -3.43 -5.58 -9.44
C CYS A 20 -4.71 -5.32 -8.64
N GLU A 21 -5.77 -4.87 -9.32
CA GLU A 21 -7.07 -4.52 -8.72
C GLU A 21 -7.04 -3.30 -7.77
N LYS A 22 -8.06 -3.15 -6.91
CA LYS A 22 -8.20 -2.10 -5.88
C LYS A 22 -7.26 -2.34 -4.67
N THR A 23 -6.08 -2.90 -4.92
CA THR A 23 -5.09 -3.13 -3.87
C THR A 23 -4.20 -1.92 -3.71
N VAL A 24 -3.77 -1.69 -2.48
CA VAL A 24 -2.97 -0.53 -2.06
C VAL A 24 -1.54 -0.97 -1.80
N CYS A 25 -0.60 -0.14 -2.21
CA CYS A 25 0.81 -0.39 -1.97
C CYS A 25 1.13 0.07 -0.54
N GLN A 26 1.14 -0.86 0.40
CA GLN A 26 1.53 -0.60 1.78
C GLN A 26 3.06 -0.46 1.83
N LEU A 27 3.55 0.76 2.09
CA LEU A 27 4.97 0.96 2.35
C LEU A 27 5.30 0.50 3.77
N THR A 28 5.99 -0.62 3.89
CA THR A 28 6.55 -1.11 5.15
C THR A 28 7.89 -0.43 5.47
N ALA A 29 8.50 0.22 4.48
CA ALA A 29 9.81 0.84 4.59
C ALA A 29 9.95 2.04 3.64
N PRO A 30 10.94 2.92 3.83
CA PRO A 30 11.23 3.97 2.86
C PRO A 30 11.53 3.34 1.50
N PHE A 31 10.74 3.73 0.50
CA PHE A 31 10.81 3.33 -0.91
C PHE A 31 10.30 1.93 -1.29
N TYR A 32 9.98 1.05 -0.35
CA TYR A 32 9.47 -0.30 -0.68
C TYR A 32 8.39 -0.79 0.28
N GLY A 33 7.61 -1.75 -0.20
CA GLY A 33 6.40 -2.23 0.44
C GLY A 33 5.81 -3.44 -0.25
N HIS A 34 4.58 -3.78 0.12
CA HIS A 34 3.84 -4.89 -0.45
C HIS A 34 2.44 -4.46 -0.89
N CYS A 35 1.92 -5.14 -1.91
CA CYS A 35 0.55 -4.96 -2.35
C CYS A 35 -0.42 -5.67 -1.41
N GLU A 36 -1.26 -4.92 -0.72
CA GLU A 36 -2.25 -5.44 0.22
C GLU A 36 -3.65 -4.99 -0.21
N LYS A 37 -4.69 -5.74 0.18
CA LYS A 37 -6.08 -5.31 -0.07
C LYS A 37 -6.44 -4.07 0.73
N CYS A 38 -5.93 -4.00 1.94
CA CYS A 38 -6.08 -2.88 2.85
C CYS A 38 -4.83 -2.83 3.74
N ILE A 39 -4.46 -1.64 4.18
CA ILE A 39 -3.27 -1.43 5.00
C ILE A 39 -3.58 -1.90 6.43
N PRO A 40 -2.86 -2.90 6.97
CA PRO A 40 -3.02 -3.30 8.37
C PRO A 40 -2.53 -2.21 9.32
N ARG A 41 -2.99 -2.29 10.58
CA ARG A 41 -2.59 -1.38 11.66
C ARG A 41 -1.07 -1.28 11.75
N GLY A 42 -0.58 -0.06 11.82
CA GLY A 42 0.83 0.28 11.85
C GLY A 42 1.47 0.49 10.49
N GLY A 43 0.73 0.25 9.39
CA GLY A 43 1.18 0.45 8.02
C GLY A 43 1.14 1.90 7.56
N PHE A 44 1.96 2.25 6.58
CA PHE A 44 1.99 3.61 6.05
C PHE A 44 0.77 3.89 5.19
N CYS A 45 -0.04 4.88 5.56
CA CYS A 45 -1.23 5.31 4.82
C CYS A 45 -1.16 6.76 4.40
N LEU A 46 -1.80 7.07 3.27
CA LEU A 46 -2.04 8.44 2.81
C LEU A 46 -3.51 8.82 2.96
N LEU A 47 -4.40 7.86 2.75
CA LEU A 47 -5.83 8.03 2.96
C LEU A 47 -6.36 7.04 4.00
N SER A 48 -7.30 7.50 4.82
CA SER A 48 -8.01 6.68 5.81
C SER A 48 -8.71 5.47 5.18
N SER A 49 -9.25 5.65 3.98
CA SER A 49 -9.95 4.63 3.20
C SER A 49 -9.04 3.48 2.73
N GLU A 50 -7.71 3.65 2.80
CA GLU A 50 -6.77 2.58 2.45
C GLU A 50 -6.48 1.67 3.66
N CYS A 51 -6.73 2.14 4.88
CA CYS A 51 -6.61 1.36 6.09
C CYS A 51 -7.75 0.36 6.23
N CYS A 52 -7.47 -0.87 6.67
CA CYS A 52 -8.54 -1.82 7.01
C CYS A 52 -9.45 -1.28 8.13
N ASP A 53 -8.91 -0.45 9.02
CA ASP A 53 -9.64 0.22 10.12
C ASP A 53 -10.38 1.49 9.65
N GLY A 54 -10.17 1.93 8.40
CA GLY A 54 -10.74 3.17 7.86
C GLY A 54 -10.15 4.45 8.49
N PHE A 55 -9.09 4.34 9.28
CA PHE A 55 -8.51 5.44 10.04
C PHE A 55 -7.01 5.57 9.78
N CYS A 56 -6.60 6.69 9.18
CA CYS A 56 -5.21 7.02 8.92
C CYS A 56 -4.80 8.20 9.80
N TRP A 57 -3.89 7.98 10.74
CA TRP A 57 -3.37 9.00 11.63
C TRP A 57 -1.85 9.04 11.57
N PHE A 58 -1.30 10.23 11.31
CA PHE A 58 0.15 10.47 11.28
C PHE A 58 0.87 9.59 10.25
N PHE A 59 0.28 9.48 9.05
CA PHE A 59 0.70 8.57 7.97
C PHE A 59 0.72 7.09 8.38
N ARG A 60 -0.04 6.73 9.41
CA ARG A 60 -0.13 5.37 9.92
C ARG A 60 -1.59 4.94 10.06
N CYS A 61 -1.92 3.77 9.56
CA CYS A 61 -3.03 3.02 10.10
C CYS A 61 -2.63 2.50 11.50
#